data_AF-A0A8X6M0X0-F1
#
_entry.id   AF-A0A8X6M0X0-F1
#
_cell.length_a   1.000
_cell.length_b   1.000
_cell.length_c   1.000
_cell.angle_alpha   90.00
_cell.angle_beta   90.00
_cell.angle_gamma   90.00
#
_symmetry.space_group_name_H-M   'P 1'
#
loop_
_entity.id
_entity.type
_entity.pdbx_description
1 polymer ?
#
loop_
_entity_poly.entity_id
_entity_poly.type
_entity_poly.pdbx_seq_one_letter_code
_entity_poly.pdbx_strand_id
1 'polypeptide(L)'
;MFDALLSPKAVQESLLTAGLFFRDSPGKIDATEILNAGEGFKTRYNICKDSKLMDMIGALHFDLGNQSKYLINSVNLRIKLERNKDAFALMSASQDFKIVIQHASLFVRKVKRSLLQF
;
A
#
# COMPACT_ATOMS: atom_id res chain seq x y z
N MET A 1 2.71 -4.93 7.78
CA MET A 1 1.54 -5.83 7.75
C MET A 1 1.19 -6.29 9.16
N PHE A 2 2.14 -6.83 9.93
CA PHE A 2 1.89 -7.22 11.34
C PHE A 2 1.44 -6.07 12.25
N ASP A 3 2.03 -4.87 12.11
CA ASP A 3 1.62 -3.71 12.93
C ASP A 3 0.16 -3.30 12.71
N ALA A 4 -0.36 -3.45 11.48
CA ALA A 4 -1.76 -3.17 11.18
C ALA A 4 -2.70 -4.21 11.83
N LEU A 5 -2.26 -5.46 11.99
CA LEU A 5 -3.04 -6.52 12.65
C LEU A 5 -3.08 -6.35 14.18
N LEU A 6 -2.00 -5.82 14.76
CA LEU A 6 -1.88 -5.60 16.21
C LEU A 6 -2.44 -4.24 16.65
N SER A 7 -2.82 -3.39 15.70
CA SER A 7 -3.42 -2.08 15.98
C SER A 7 -4.90 -2.20 16.37
N PRO A 8 -5.45 -1.22 17.11
CA PRO A 8 -6.89 -1.15 17.37
C PRO A 8 -7.68 -1.15 16.06
N LYS A 9 -8.87 -1.76 16.08
CA LYS A 9 -9.70 -1.99 14.88
C LYS A 9 -9.92 -0.72 14.03
N ALA A 10 -10.18 0.42 14.65
CA ALA A 10 -10.37 1.69 13.95
C ALA A 10 -9.10 2.15 13.21
N VAL A 11 -7.93 1.96 13.83
CA VAL A 11 -6.63 2.29 13.22
C VAL A 11 -6.31 1.33 12.08
N GLN A 12 -6.60 0.03 12.28
CA GLN A 12 -6.44 -0.98 11.24
C GLN A 12 -7.28 -0.64 10.01
N GLU A 13 -8.57 -0.35 10.18
CA GLU A 13 -9.47 0.00 9.07
C GLU A 13 -8.99 1.26 8.34
N SER A 14 -8.55 2.29 9.06
CA SER A 14 -8.01 3.51 8.47
C SER A 14 -6.73 3.26 7.66
N LEU A 15 -5.77 2.51 8.22
CA LEU A 15 -4.52 2.17 7.55
C LEU A 15 -4.74 1.32 6.30
N LEU A 16 -5.65 0.34 6.38
CA LEU A 16 -5.99 -0.53 5.26
C LEU A 16 -6.69 0.26 4.14
N THR A 17 -7.65 1.10 4.49
CA THR A 17 -8.40 1.92 3.53
C THR A 17 -7.49 2.94 2.83
N ALA A 18 -6.50 3.49 3.53
CA ALA A 18 -5.47 4.37 2.95
C ALA A 18 -4.61 3.67 1.86
N GLY A 19 -4.51 2.33 1.93
CA GLY A 19 -3.90 1.48 0.91
C GLY A 19 -4.90 0.88 -0.09
N LEU A 20 -6.12 1.43 -0.20
CA LEU A 20 -7.23 0.90 -1.01
C LEU A 20 -7.70 -0.52 -0.65
N PHE A 21 -7.40 -1.01 0.54
CA PHE A 21 -7.89 -2.31 0.94
C PHE A 21 -9.34 -2.20 1.45
N PHE A 22 -10.26 -2.84 0.74
CA PHE A 22 -11.66 -3.01 1.14
C PHE A 22 -11.98 -4.50 1.18
N ARG A 23 -12.68 -4.93 2.23
CA ARG A 23 -13.04 -6.34 2.41
C ARG A 23 -13.97 -6.79 1.28
N ASP A 24 -13.64 -7.93 0.68
CA ASP A 24 -14.46 -8.53 -0.38
C ASP A 24 -15.55 -9.45 0.18
N SER A 25 -16.57 -9.73 -0.65
CA SER A 25 -17.62 -10.67 -0.33
C SER A 25 -17.10 -12.11 -0.45
N PRO A 26 -17.48 -13.03 0.46
CA PRO A 26 -17.05 -14.42 0.38
C PRO A 26 -17.36 -15.06 -0.97
N GLY A 27 -16.37 -15.77 -1.56
CA GLY A 27 -16.52 -16.47 -2.84
C GLY A 27 -16.48 -15.56 -4.09
N LYS A 28 -16.20 -14.26 -3.95
CA LYS A 28 -16.16 -13.31 -5.07
C LYS A 28 -14.81 -12.62 -5.27
N ILE A 29 -13.74 -13.17 -4.68
CA ILE A 29 -12.40 -12.56 -4.70
C ILE A 29 -11.75 -12.59 -6.09
N ASP A 30 -12.09 -13.59 -6.91
CA ASP A 30 -11.50 -13.81 -8.24
C ASP A 30 -12.33 -13.16 -9.36
N ALA A 31 -13.39 -12.44 -9.02
CA ALA A 31 -14.25 -11.80 -9.99
C ALA A 31 -13.51 -10.63 -10.68
N THR A 32 -13.47 -10.67 -12.01
CA THR A 32 -12.87 -9.62 -12.84
C THR A 32 -13.89 -8.63 -13.41
N GLU A 33 -15.18 -8.93 -13.24
CA GLU A 33 -16.31 -8.18 -13.79
C GLU A 33 -17.17 -7.57 -12.69
N ILE A 34 -17.58 -6.31 -12.87
CA ILE A 34 -18.30 -5.52 -11.83
C ILE A 34 -19.63 -6.17 -11.44
N LEU A 35 -20.35 -6.78 -12.38
CA LEU A 35 -21.67 -7.37 -12.15
C LEU A 35 -21.63 -8.48 -11.09
N ASN A 36 -20.59 -9.32 -11.15
CA ASN A 36 -20.41 -10.47 -10.26
C ASN A 36 -19.39 -10.24 -9.14
N ALA A 37 -18.70 -9.10 -9.16
CA ALA A 37 -17.74 -8.72 -8.13
C ALA A 37 -18.38 -8.54 -6.75
N GLY A 38 -17.59 -8.81 -5.71
CA GLY A 38 -17.98 -8.46 -4.34
C GLY A 38 -17.75 -6.97 -4.04
N GLU A 39 -18.16 -6.57 -2.85
CA GLU A 39 -18.27 -5.15 -2.48
C GLU A 39 -16.92 -4.42 -2.46
N GLY A 40 -15.85 -5.10 -2.03
CA GLY A 40 -14.51 -4.53 -1.99
C GLY A 40 -13.98 -4.14 -3.37
N PHE A 41 -14.14 -5.04 -4.36
CA PHE A 41 -13.78 -4.74 -5.75
C PHE A 41 -14.63 -3.59 -6.33
N LYS A 42 -15.95 -3.59 -6.12
CA LYS A 42 -16.85 -2.52 -6.58
C LYS A 42 -16.46 -1.14 -6.00
N THR A 43 -16.07 -1.11 -4.74
CA THR A 43 -15.63 0.12 -4.07
C THR A 43 -14.35 0.66 -4.70
N ARG A 44 -13.33 -0.20 -4.87
CA ARG A 44 -12.07 0.16 -5.55
C ARG A 44 -12.30 0.63 -6.99
N TYR A 45 -13.13 -0.08 -7.74
CA TYR A 45 -13.52 0.32 -9.09
C TYR A 45 -14.12 1.73 -9.12
N ASN A 46 -15.07 2.03 -8.24
CA ASN A 46 -15.72 3.34 -8.21
C ASN A 46 -14.79 4.49 -7.82
N ILE A 47 -13.74 4.22 -7.03
CA ILE A 47 -12.70 5.20 -6.69
C ILE A 47 -11.84 5.50 -7.92
N CYS A 48 -11.46 4.48 -8.69
CA CYS A 48 -10.48 4.58 -9.79
C CYS A 48 -11.10 4.77 -11.19
N LYS A 49 -12.42 4.59 -11.35
CA LYS A 49 -13.09 4.72 -12.66
C LYS A 49 -12.84 6.09 -13.29
N ASP A 50 -13.00 6.16 -14.61
CA ASP A 50 -12.81 7.38 -15.40
C ASP A 50 -11.37 7.93 -15.35
N SER A 51 -10.38 7.06 -15.05
CA SER A 51 -8.97 7.43 -14.91
C SER A 51 -8.71 8.50 -13.84
N LYS A 52 -9.51 8.51 -12.77
CA LYS A 52 -9.33 9.43 -11.65
C LYS A 52 -7.99 9.20 -10.97
N LEU A 53 -7.31 10.29 -10.64
CA LEU A 53 -6.12 10.26 -9.80
C LEU A 53 -6.52 9.90 -8.38
N MET A 54 -5.69 9.08 -7.75
CA MET A 54 -5.93 8.54 -6.42
C MET A 54 -4.61 8.51 -5.66
N ASP A 55 -4.64 8.99 -4.42
CA ASP A 55 -3.48 9.08 -3.55
C ASP A 55 -3.46 7.94 -2.53
N MET A 56 -2.42 7.12 -2.57
CA MET A 56 -2.18 6.03 -1.61
C MET A 56 -1.13 6.43 -0.59
N ILE A 57 -1.32 6.03 0.66
CA ILE A 57 -0.28 6.10 1.69
C ILE A 57 -0.20 4.78 2.44
N GLY A 58 1.02 4.30 2.63
CA GLY A 58 1.29 3.05 3.32
C GLY A 58 2.73 2.94 3.75
N ALA A 59 3.00 2.07 4.72
CA ALA A 59 4.35 1.76 5.15
C ALA A 59 5.03 0.85 4.12
N LEU A 60 6.30 1.14 3.81
CA LEU A 60 7.11 0.25 2.99
C LEU A 60 7.57 -0.93 3.86
N HIS A 61 7.11 -2.14 3.54
CA HIS A 61 7.45 -3.35 4.27
C HIS A 61 8.62 -4.07 3.62
N PHE A 62 9.77 -4.05 4.30
CA PHE A 62 11.00 -4.72 3.90
C PHE A 62 11.84 -4.97 5.16
N ASP A 63 12.69 -6.00 5.16
CA ASP A 63 13.38 -6.49 6.36
C ASP A 63 14.18 -5.39 7.07
N LEU A 64 14.94 -4.59 6.31
CA LEU A 64 15.76 -3.51 6.86
C LEU A 64 14.91 -2.36 7.45
N GLY A 65 13.68 -2.17 6.97
CA GLY A 65 12.73 -1.20 7.51
C GLY A 65 11.97 -1.68 8.75
N ASN A 66 12.02 -2.97 9.03
CA ASN A 66 11.25 -3.61 10.11
C ASN A 66 12.12 -4.09 11.29
N GLN A 67 13.41 -3.72 11.30
CA GLN A 67 14.28 -3.99 12.45
C GLN A 67 14.06 -2.97 13.58
N SER A 68 14.34 -3.38 14.82
CA SER A 68 14.27 -2.50 16.00
C SER A 68 15.41 -1.49 16.13
N LYS A 69 16.36 -1.49 15.18
CA LYS A 69 17.58 -0.68 15.23
C LYS A 69 17.53 0.47 14.23
N TYR A 70 18.06 1.61 14.62
CA TYR A 70 18.26 2.74 13.71
C TYR A 70 19.38 2.45 12.72
N LEU A 71 19.22 2.96 11.49
CA LEU A 71 20.31 3.04 10.54
C LEU A 71 21.40 3.96 11.10
N ILE A 72 22.65 3.50 11.04
CA ILE A 72 23.81 4.29 11.45
C ILE A 72 23.97 5.51 10.54
N ASN A 73 24.48 6.60 11.11
CA ASN A 73 24.81 7.79 10.33
C ASN A 73 25.89 7.45 9.28
N SER A 74 25.91 8.24 8.19
CA SER A 74 26.91 8.14 7.12
C SER A 74 26.89 6.84 6.31
N VAL A 75 25.75 6.12 6.30
CA VAL A 75 25.49 5.04 5.35
C VAL A 75 24.57 5.52 4.23
N ASN A 76 24.97 5.23 2.99
CA ASN A 76 24.13 5.47 1.82
C ASN A 76 23.14 4.32 1.66
N LEU A 77 21.85 4.61 1.77
CA LEU A 77 20.76 3.67 1.48
C LEU A 77 20.17 3.98 0.11
N ARG A 78 20.07 2.97 -0.75
CA ARG A 78 19.35 3.03 -2.02
C ARG A 78 18.17 2.07 -1.97
N ILE A 79 16.96 2.59 -2.09
CA ILE A 79 15.74 1.80 -2.21
C ILE A 79 15.31 1.84 -3.68
N LYS A 80 15.23 0.66 -4.32
CA LYS A 80 14.70 0.51 -5.67
C LYS A 80 13.37 -0.23 -5.59
N LEU A 81 12.31 0.38 -6.08
CA LEU A 81 10.99 -0.24 -6.18
C LEU A 81 10.77 -0.64 -7.63
N GLU A 82 10.61 -1.95 -7.87
CA GLU A 82 10.29 -2.49 -9.19
C GLU A 82 8.82 -2.88 -9.23
N ARG A 83 8.10 -2.38 -10.23
CA ARG A 83 6.67 -2.64 -10.40
C ARG A 83 6.47 -3.86 -11.28
N ASN A 84 5.52 -4.72 -10.90
CA ASN A 84 5.04 -5.79 -11.77
C ASN A 84 4.34 -5.21 -13.02
N LYS A 85 4.28 -6.02 -14.09
CA LYS A 85 3.54 -5.67 -15.31
C LYS A 85 2.06 -5.43 -14.99
N ASP A 86 1.42 -4.52 -15.73
CA ASP A 86 0.00 -4.15 -15.53
C ASP A 86 -0.94 -5.37 -15.55
N ALA A 87 -0.70 -6.32 -16.46
CA ALA A 87 -1.48 -7.55 -16.57
C ALA A 87 -1.47 -8.43 -15.29
N PHE A 88 -0.46 -8.29 -14.43
CA PHE A 88 -0.40 -8.99 -13.14
C PHE A 88 -0.82 -8.12 -11.97
N ALA A 89 -0.64 -6.80 -12.08
CA ALA A 89 -0.94 -5.86 -11.01
C ALA A 89 -2.43 -5.47 -10.95
N LEU A 90 -3.15 -5.55 -12.08
CA LEU A 90 -4.56 -5.21 -12.19
C LEU A 90 -5.42 -6.47 -12.31
N MET A 91 -6.55 -6.46 -11.59
CA MET A 91 -7.60 -7.45 -11.76
C MET A 91 -8.61 -6.96 -12.80
N SER A 92 -8.43 -7.39 -14.05
CA SER A 92 -9.32 -7.08 -15.17
C SER A 92 -9.39 -8.26 -16.14
N ALA A 93 -10.56 -8.48 -16.75
CA ALA A 93 -10.70 -9.43 -17.86
C ALA A 93 -10.08 -8.90 -19.16
N SER A 94 -10.01 -7.57 -19.32
CA SER A 94 -9.39 -6.91 -20.46
C SER A 94 -8.02 -6.32 -20.09
N GLN A 95 -7.13 -6.23 -21.07
CA GLN A 95 -5.78 -5.67 -20.91
C GLN A 95 -5.71 -4.18 -21.28
N ASP A 96 -6.85 -3.49 -21.32
CA ASP A 96 -6.93 -2.09 -21.76
C ASP A 96 -6.60 -1.09 -20.64
N PHE A 97 -6.39 -1.59 -19.42
CA PHE A 97 -6.09 -0.77 -18.25
C PHE A 97 -4.59 -0.74 -17.97
N LYS A 98 -4.10 0.42 -17.52
CA LYS A 98 -2.70 0.63 -17.13
C LYS A 98 -2.60 1.39 -15.82
N ILE A 99 -1.56 1.11 -15.05
CA ILE A 99 -1.20 1.89 -13.87
C ILE A 99 -0.12 2.90 -14.26
N VAL A 100 -0.37 4.18 -13.99
CA VAL A 100 0.60 5.26 -14.18
C VAL A 100 0.87 5.91 -12.83
N ILE A 101 2.13 5.87 -12.39
CA ILE A 101 2.56 6.58 -11.18
C ILE A 101 2.88 8.01 -11.57
N GLN A 102 2.04 8.96 -11.15
CA GLN A 102 2.27 10.38 -11.40
C GLN A 102 3.34 10.95 -10.46
N HIS A 103 3.26 10.59 -9.18
CA HIS A 103 4.16 11.07 -8.15
C HIS A 103 4.31 10.02 -7.05
N ALA A 104 5.51 9.91 -6.48
CA ALA A 104 5.80 9.01 -5.37
C ALA A 104 6.81 9.66 -4.43
N SER A 105 6.49 9.69 -3.13
CA SER A 105 7.36 10.22 -2.08
C SER A 105 7.55 9.21 -0.97
N LEU A 106 8.76 9.18 -0.41
CA LEU A 106 9.08 8.39 0.77
C LEU A 106 9.33 9.32 1.96
N PHE A 107 8.53 9.16 3.00
CA PHE A 107 8.69 9.90 4.26
C PHE A 107 9.56 9.10 5.22
N VAL A 108 10.73 9.64 5.59
CA VAL A 108 11.66 9.02 6.53
C VAL A 108 11.80 9.90 7.77
N ARG A 109 11.57 9.32 8.96
CA ARG A 109 11.73 10.04 10.23
C ARG A 109 13.19 10.02 10.67
N LYS A 110 13.81 11.20 10.80
CA LYS A 110 15.11 11.37 11.44
C LYS A 110 14.93 11.53 12.95
N VAL A 111 15.59 10.66 13.73
CA VAL A 111 15.58 10.75 15.21
C VAL A 111 16.91 11.34 15.68
N LYS A 112 16.86 12.41 16.48
CA LYS A 112 18.03 12.91 17.22
C LYS A 112 18.09 12.15 18.54
N ARG A 113 19.19 11.45 18.80
CA ARG A 113 19.45 10.96 20.16
C ARG A 113 20.02 12.13 20.96
N SER A 114 19.33 12.55 22.01
CA SER A 114 19.97 13.35 23.05
C SER A 114 21.01 12.46 23.74
N LEU A 115 22.13 13.06 24.13
CA LEU A 115 23.12 12.40 24.97
C LEU A 115 22.42 12.07 26.29
N LEU A 116 22.05 10.80 26.49
CA LEU A 116 21.86 10.28 27.83
C LEU A 116 23.24 10.36 28.49
N GLN A 117 23.34 11.25 29.47
CA GLN A 117 24.39 11.23 30.48
C GLN A 117 24.44 9.80 31.05
N PHE A 118 25.58 9.16 30.86
CA PHE A 118 26.00 8.06 31.73
C PHE A 118 26.72 8.68 32.93
#